data_AF-A0A7V5I471-F1
#
_entry.id   AF-A0A7V5I471-F1
#
_cell.length_a   1.000
_cell.length_b   1.000
_cell.length_c   1.000
_cell.angle_alpha   90.00
_cell.angle_beta   90.00
_cell.angle_gamma   90.00
#
_symmetry.space_group_name_H-M   'P 1'
#
loop_
_entity.id
_entity.type
_entity.pdbx_description
1 polymer ?
#
loop_
_entity_poly.entity_id
_entity_poly.type
_entity_poly.pdbx_seq_one_letter_code
_entity_poly.pdbx_strand_id
1 'polypeptide(L)'
;MPRIRKGLAKTKAVAKVVRSGSTPKILAKAHEKVRFRKPKTRKLARAPKYPRKSAPATPWIDEFGVIKHPLTTESAMKLMEDHNTLVFIVDVRSDKRKIRQAVAKLYGVQASKVNTLIRPDGKKKAFVRLAANYDALDVANKIGII
;
A
#
# COMPACT_ATOMS: atom_id res chain seq x y z
N MET A 1 78.75 19.28 9.22
CA MET A 1 78.43 20.12 10.40
C MET A 1 76.94 20.01 10.72
N PRO A 2 76.53 19.80 11.99
CA PRO A 2 75.17 19.41 12.32
C PRO A 2 74.18 20.58 12.36
N ARG A 3 72.99 20.37 11.78
CA ARG A 3 71.80 21.22 11.85
C ARG A 3 71.07 21.02 13.18
N ILE A 4 70.94 22.04 14.03
CA ILE A 4 70.01 22.01 15.19
C ILE A 4 69.37 23.39 15.42
N ARG A 5 68.23 23.68 14.77
CA ARG A 5 67.28 24.75 15.15
C ARG A 5 65.82 24.36 14.88
N LYS A 6 65.41 23.13 15.19
CA LYS A 6 63.99 22.69 15.13
C LYS A 6 63.33 22.47 16.50
N GLY A 7 64.03 22.79 17.60
CA GLY A 7 63.54 22.58 18.97
C GLY A 7 62.73 23.74 19.56
N LEU A 8 63.11 25.00 19.29
CA LEU A 8 62.59 26.16 20.04
C LEU A 8 61.10 26.47 19.82
N ALA A 9 60.57 26.26 18.62
CA ALA A 9 59.16 26.54 18.32
C ALA A 9 58.23 25.47 18.91
N LYS A 10 58.66 24.19 18.88
CA LYS A 10 57.92 23.08 19.49
C LYS A 10 57.93 23.18 21.01
N THR A 11 59.06 23.56 21.63
CA THR A 11 59.13 23.72 23.10
C THR A 11 58.31 24.90 23.59
N LYS A 12 58.25 26.03 22.86
CA LYS A 12 57.38 27.17 23.21
C LYS A 12 55.88 26.82 23.11
N ALA A 13 55.49 26.04 22.10
CA ALA A 13 54.10 25.61 21.93
C ALA A 13 53.68 24.61 23.03
N VAL A 14 54.56 23.65 23.36
CA VAL A 14 54.33 22.68 24.45
C VAL A 14 54.30 23.40 25.80
N ALA A 15 55.23 24.33 26.07
CA ALA A 15 55.22 25.12 27.30
C ALA A 15 53.96 25.98 27.47
N LYS A 16 53.38 26.50 26.36
CA LYS A 16 52.14 27.26 26.39
C LYS A 16 50.92 26.39 26.73
N VAL A 17 50.86 25.17 26.19
CA VAL A 17 49.79 24.19 26.45
C VAL A 17 49.87 23.60 27.87
N VAL A 18 51.09 23.36 28.37
CA VAL A 18 51.34 22.89 29.75
C VAL A 18 51.01 23.98 30.77
N ARG A 19 51.38 25.24 30.49
CA ARG A 19 51.15 26.39 31.41
C ARG A 19 49.69 26.85 31.44
N SER A 20 48.93 26.67 30.36
CA SER A 20 47.51 27.00 30.33
C SER A 20 46.62 25.93 30.95
N GLY A 21 47.16 24.75 31.24
CA GLY A 21 46.37 23.57 31.61
C GLY A 21 45.46 23.13 30.46
N SER A 22 45.44 21.85 30.12
CA SER A 22 44.38 21.31 29.28
C SER A 22 43.15 21.04 30.13
N THR A 23 42.56 22.09 30.71
CA THR A 23 41.21 21.95 31.29
C THR A 23 40.24 21.96 30.12
N PRO A 24 39.47 20.87 29.86
CA PRO A 24 38.46 20.90 28.83
C PRO A 24 37.50 22.04 29.17
N LYS A 25 37.36 23.02 28.27
CA LYS A 25 36.33 24.05 28.42
C LYS A 25 34.98 23.32 28.38
N ILE A 26 34.37 23.14 29.54
CA ILE A 26 33.01 22.62 29.66
C ILE A 26 32.10 23.72 29.12
N LEU A 27 31.80 23.67 27.83
CA LEU A 27 30.80 24.56 27.22
C LEU A 27 29.44 24.14 27.76
N ALA A 28 28.95 24.88 28.75
CA ALA A 28 27.59 24.70 29.26
C ALA A 28 26.59 24.96 28.13
N LYS A 29 25.61 24.05 27.98
CA LYS A 29 24.58 24.19 26.96
C LYS A 29 23.62 25.29 27.36
N ALA A 30 23.47 26.33 26.54
CA ALA A 30 22.55 27.42 26.82
C ALA A 30 21.09 26.94 26.68
N HIS A 31 20.24 27.30 27.65
CA HIS A 31 18.81 26.98 27.66
C HIS A 31 18.01 28.29 27.61
N GLU A 32 17.36 28.57 26.48
CA GLU A 32 16.55 29.80 26.30
C GLU A 32 15.15 29.70 26.93
N LYS A 33 14.72 28.51 27.34
CA LYS A 33 13.38 28.26 27.90
C LYS A 33 13.49 27.66 29.30
N VAL A 34 12.63 28.11 30.21
CA VAL A 34 12.56 27.64 31.60
C VAL A 34 12.17 26.15 31.68
N ARG A 35 11.37 25.66 30.71
CA ARG A 35 10.91 24.26 30.68
C ARG A 35 11.82 23.38 29.84
N PHE A 36 12.38 22.35 30.48
CA PHE A 36 13.16 21.31 29.79
C PHE A 36 12.29 20.48 28.83
N ARG A 37 12.81 20.19 27.63
CA ARG A 37 12.18 19.33 26.63
C ARG A 37 13.14 18.24 26.20
N LYS A 38 12.66 17.00 26.10
CA LYS A 38 13.46 15.88 25.58
C LYS A 38 13.94 16.21 24.16
N PRO A 39 15.25 16.17 23.87
CA PRO A 39 15.74 16.40 22.51
C PRO A 39 15.21 15.31 21.58
N LYS A 40 14.96 15.67 20.33
CA LYS A 40 14.62 14.69 19.30
C LYS A 40 15.84 13.80 19.07
N THR A 41 15.71 12.53 19.44
CA THR A 41 16.75 11.52 19.20
C THR A 41 16.44 10.73 17.92
N ARG A 42 17.46 10.09 17.33
CA ARG A 42 17.28 9.17 16.20
C ARG A 42 16.42 7.98 16.66
N LYS A 43 15.30 7.74 15.98
CA LYS A 43 14.48 6.53 16.15
C LYS A 43 14.74 5.59 14.99
N LEU A 44 15.32 4.42 15.28
CA LEU A 44 15.57 3.39 14.26
C LEU A 44 14.24 2.72 13.86
N ALA A 45 14.15 2.27 12.61
CA ALA A 45 13.04 1.44 12.16
C ALA A 45 13.05 0.08 12.88
N ARG A 46 11.88 -0.55 13.03
CA ARG A 46 11.78 -1.88 13.64
C ARG A 46 12.37 -2.93 12.67
N ALA A 47 13.48 -3.54 13.05
CA ALA A 47 14.08 -4.69 12.37
C ALA A 47 14.03 -5.90 13.32
N PRO A 48 12.99 -6.75 13.25
CA PRO A 48 12.90 -7.93 14.11
C PRO A 48 13.99 -8.94 13.74
N LYS A 49 14.54 -9.65 14.74
CA LYS A 49 15.60 -10.66 14.53
C LYS A 49 15.11 -11.89 13.73
N TYR A 50 13.82 -12.17 13.79
CA TYR A 50 13.16 -13.27 13.09
C TYR A 50 11.77 -12.83 12.59
N PRO A 51 11.27 -13.39 11.48
CA PRO A 51 9.92 -13.08 11.02
C PRO A 51 8.87 -13.67 11.97
N ARG A 52 7.79 -12.93 12.24
CA ARG A 52 6.70 -13.40 13.13
C ARG A 52 5.81 -14.48 12.50
N LYS A 53 5.79 -14.56 11.18
CA LYS A 53 5.11 -15.59 10.40
C LYS A 53 6.14 -16.15 9.42
N SER A 54 6.18 -17.46 9.27
CA SER A 54 7.09 -18.14 8.34
C SER A 54 6.83 -17.73 6.89
N ALA A 55 5.56 -17.55 6.52
CA ALA A 55 5.13 -17.15 5.20
C ALA A 55 4.12 -15.98 5.25
N PRO A 56 4.06 -15.13 4.21
CA PRO A 56 2.99 -14.15 4.06
C PRO A 56 1.64 -14.85 3.86
N ALA A 57 0.56 -14.21 4.31
CA ALA A 57 -0.78 -14.69 4.02
C ALA A 57 -1.12 -14.42 2.55
N THR A 58 -1.72 -15.42 1.89
CA THR A 58 -2.31 -15.26 0.57
C THR A 58 -3.60 -14.43 0.66
N PRO A 59 -4.01 -13.76 -0.44
CA PRO A 59 -5.32 -13.14 -0.49
C PRO A 59 -6.39 -14.20 -0.24
N TRP A 60 -7.31 -13.92 0.68
CA TRP A 60 -8.33 -14.88 1.09
C TRP A 60 -9.32 -15.20 -0.05
N ILE A 61 -9.65 -14.23 -0.90
CA ILE A 61 -10.62 -14.43 -1.98
C ILE A 61 -9.94 -14.21 -3.33
N ASP A 62 -10.09 -15.20 -4.21
CA ASP A 62 -9.67 -15.15 -5.59
C ASP A 62 -10.83 -14.65 -6.48
N GLU A 63 -10.57 -14.54 -7.78
CA GLU A 63 -11.55 -14.05 -8.75
C GLU A 63 -12.83 -14.92 -8.80
N PHE A 64 -12.69 -16.24 -8.70
CA PHE A 64 -13.80 -17.19 -8.66
C PHE A 64 -14.61 -17.09 -7.35
N GLY A 65 -13.97 -16.74 -6.24
CA GLY A 65 -14.65 -16.43 -4.99
C GLY A 65 -15.39 -15.08 -5.00
N VAL A 66 -14.93 -14.11 -5.81
CA VAL A 66 -15.61 -12.83 -5.99
C VAL A 66 -16.92 -13.03 -6.76
N ILE A 67 -16.88 -13.62 -7.95
CA ILE A 67 -18.04 -13.81 -8.84
C ILE A 67 -18.57 -15.22 -8.66
N LYS A 68 -19.74 -15.36 -8.04
CA LYS A 68 -20.30 -16.68 -7.70
C LYS A 68 -21.02 -17.30 -8.89
N HIS A 69 -21.99 -16.58 -9.44
CA HIS A 69 -22.74 -17.03 -10.61
C HIS A 69 -23.45 -15.85 -11.27
N PRO A 70 -23.77 -15.93 -12.58
CA PRO A 70 -24.62 -14.96 -13.25
C PRO A 70 -26.06 -15.00 -12.72
N LEU A 71 -26.81 -13.94 -12.98
CA LEU A 71 -28.24 -13.86 -12.67
C LEU A 71 -29.05 -13.88 -13.96
N THR A 72 -29.89 -14.89 -14.13
CA THR A 72 -30.64 -15.20 -15.35
C THR A 72 -32.11 -14.81 -15.31
N THR A 73 -32.47 -13.84 -14.48
CA THR A 73 -33.86 -13.36 -14.38
C THR A 73 -34.25 -12.57 -15.62
N GLU A 74 -35.53 -12.51 -15.99
CA GLU A 74 -36.04 -11.70 -17.11
C GLU A 74 -35.54 -10.25 -17.08
N SER A 75 -35.57 -9.61 -15.90
CA SER A 75 -35.04 -8.26 -15.71
C SER A 75 -33.54 -8.13 -15.99
N ALA A 76 -32.77 -9.20 -15.76
CA ALA A 76 -31.34 -9.24 -16.04
C ALA A 76 -31.07 -9.51 -17.52
N MET A 77 -31.86 -10.38 -18.16
CA MET A 77 -31.80 -10.62 -19.60
C MET A 77 -32.09 -9.33 -20.37
N LYS A 78 -33.12 -8.57 -19.95
CA LYS A 78 -33.43 -7.26 -20.52
C LYS A 78 -32.29 -6.25 -20.39
N LEU A 79 -31.61 -6.20 -19.24
CA LEU A 79 -30.45 -5.31 -19.05
C LEU A 79 -29.24 -5.70 -19.90
N MET A 80 -29.13 -6.99 -20.24
CA MET A 80 -28.08 -7.51 -21.11
C MET A 80 -28.28 -7.02 -22.54
N GLU A 81 -29.52 -7.08 -23.04
CA GLU A 81 -29.92 -6.61 -24.37
C GLU A 81 -29.91 -5.08 -24.47
N ASP A 82 -30.64 -4.37 -23.60
CA ASP A 82 -30.90 -2.94 -23.75
C ASP A 82 -29.70 -2.05 -23.35
N HIS A 83 -28.89 -2.50 -22.40
CA HIS A 83 -27.92 -1.64 -21.71
C HIS A 83 -26.50 -2.20 -21.69
N ASN A 84 -26.23 -3.29 -22.42
CA ASN A 84 -24.92 -3.95 -22.46
C ASN A 84 -24.37 -4.20 -21.04
N THR A 85 -25.23 -4.75 -20.18
CA THR A 85 -24.97 -4.91 -18.74
C THR A 85 -25.17 -6.36 -18.30
N LEU A 86 -24.10 -6.97 -17.78
CA LEU A 86 -24.16 -8.30 -17.17
C LEU A 86 -24.53 -8.18 -15.69
N VAL A 87 -25.34 -9.12 -15.21
CA VAL A 87 -25.76 -9.15 -13.81
C VAL A 87 -25.21 -10.39 -13.12
N PHE A 88 -24.49 -10.18 -12.02
CA PHE A 88 -23.87 -11.26 -11.26
C PHE A 88 -24.33 -11.26 -9.82
N ILE A 89 -24.36 -12.45 -9.23
CA ILE A 89 -24.30 -12.63 -7.78
C ILE A 89 -22.85 -12.74 -7.35
N VAL A 90 -22.49 -11.91 -6.37
CA VAL A 90 -21.12 -11.67 -5.95
C VAL A 90 -21.02 -11.90 -4.43
N ASP A 91 -19.82 -12.14 -3.94
CA ASP A 91 -19.57 -12.13 -2.50
C ASP A 91 -19.87 -10.76 -1.84
N VAL A 92 -20.43 -10.82 -0.64
CA VAL A 92 -20.87 -9.65 0.13
C VAL A 92 -19.70 -8.77 0.54
N ARG A 93 -18.49 -9.32 0.69
CA ARG A 93 -17.29 -8.60 1.10
C ARG A 93 -16.56 -7.94 -0.08
N SER A 94 -17.02 -8.17 -1.31
CA SER A 94 -16.33 -7.70 -2.52
C SER A 94 -16.70 -6.25 -2.87
N ASP A 95 -15.67 -5.42 -3.07
CA ASP A 95 -15.83 -4.03 -3.52
C ASP A 95 -15.98 -3.94 -5.04
N LYS A 96 -16.53 -2.83 -5.53
CA LYS A 96 -16.68 -2.55 -6.97
C LYS A 96 -15.38 -2.70 -7.77
N ARG A 97 -14.24 -2.34 -7.18
CA ARG A 97 -12.91 -2.47 -7.81
C ARG A 97 -12.51 -3.94 -8.00
N LYS A 98 -12.74 -4.79 -7.00
CA LYS A 98 -12.48 -6.23 -7.06
C LYS A 98 -13.38 -6.90 -8.10
N ILE A 99 -14.66 -6.53 -8.14
CA ILE A 99 -15.61 -7.05 -9.13
C ILE A 99 -15.15 -6.70 -10.54
N ARG A 100 -14.78 -5.43 -10.80
CA ARG A 100 -14.26 -5.01 -12.10
C ARG A 100 -13.03 -5.83 -12.53
N GLN A 101 -12.09 -6.05 -11.60
CA GLN A 101 -10.89 -6.84 -11.87
C GLN A 101 -11.20 -8.33 -12.12
N ALA A 102 -12.12 -8.90 -11.34
CA ALA A 102 -12.53 -10.29 -11.50
C ALA A 102 -13.21 -10.53 -12.86
N VAL A 103 -14.14 -9.64 -13.26
CA VAL A 103 -14.77 -9.72 -14.60
C VAL A 103 -13.73 -9.63 -15.71
N ALA A 104 -12.78 -8.70 -15.59
CA ALA A 104 -11.73 -8.52 -16.59
C ALA A 104 -10.81 -9.73 -16.72
N LYS A 105 -10.47 -10.38 -15.60
CA LYS A 105 -9.61 -11.56 -15.59
C LYS A 105 -10.34 -12.83 -16.05
N LEU A 106 -11.56 -13.07 -15.56
CA LEU A 106 -12.28 -14.31 -15.85
C LEU A 106 -12.83 -14.35 -17.27
N TYR A 107 -13.37 -13.23 -17.75
CA TYR A 107 -14.08 -13.20 -19.03
C TYR A 107 -13.32 -12.42 -20.11
N GLY A 108 -12.19 -11.79 -19.78
CA GLY A 108 -11.40 -10.99 -20.73
C GLY A 108 -12.06 -9.67 -21.13
N VAL A 109 -13.02 -9.17 -20.33
CA VAL A 109 -13.88 -8.04 -20.69
C VAL A 109 -13.67 -6.85 -19.76
N GLN A 110 -13.57 -5.64 -20.32
CA GLN A 110 -13.47 -4.43 -19.50
C GLN A 110 -14.85 -3.86 -19.16
N ALA A 111 -15.09 -3.62 -17.87
CA ALA A 111 -16.31 -2.99 -17.40
C ALA A 111 -16.16 -1.46 -17.32
N SER A 112 -17.05 -0.75 -18.02
CA SER A 112 -17.19 0.71 -17.93
C SER A 112 -17.59 1.13 -16.52
N LYS A 113 -18.67 0.55 -15.99
CA LYS A 113 -19.21 0.89 -14.67
C LYS A 113 -19.73 -0.33 -13.93
N VAL A 114 -19.55 -0.34 -12.61
CA VAL A 114 -20.09 -1.38 -11.73
C VAL A 114 -20.99 -0.74 -10.68
N ASN A 115 -22.23 -1.18 -10.62
CA ASN A 115 -23.21 -0.85 -9.61
C ASN A 115 -23.49 -2.09 -8.76
N THR A 116 -23.71 -1.93 -7.46
CA THR A 116 -23.90 -3.05 -6.53
C THR A 116 -24.99 -2.72 -5.53
N LEU A 117 -25.78 -3.73 -5.15
CA LEU A 117 -26.70 -3.67 -4.01
C LEU A 117 -26.66 -5.00 -3.25
N ILE A 118 -27.01 -4.98 -1.98
CA ILE A 118 -27.23 -6.19 -1.20
C ILE A 118 -28.73 -6.47 -1.23
N ARG A 119 -29.13 -7.65 -1.70
CA ARG A 119 -30.53 -8.08 -1.69
C ARG A 119 -30.97 -8.41 -0.26
N PRO A 120 -32.28 -8.37 0.05
CA PRO A 120 -32.80 -8.85 1.33
C PRO A 120 -32.41 -10.31 1.62
N ASP A 121 -32.18 -11.12 0.57
CA ASP A 121 -31.65 -12.49 0.65
C ASP A 121 -30.20 -12.60 1.19
N GLY A 122 -29.57 -11.47 1.54
CA GLY A 122 -28.19 -11.40 2.03
C GLY A 122 -27.11 -11.56 0.95
N LYS A 123 -27.49 -11.78 -0.32
CA LYS A 123 -26.54 -11.90 -1.44
C LYS A 123 -26.31 -10.55 -2.12
N LYS A 124 -25.06 -10.23 -2.47
CA LYS A 124 -24.74 -9.01 -3.23
C LYS A 124 -25.03 -9.24 -4.72
N LYS A 125 -25.83 -8.36 -5.31
CA LYS A 125 -26.09 -8.28 -6.75
C LYS A 125 -25.22 -7.18 -7.35
N ALA A 126 -24.53 -7.48 -8.44
CA ALA A 126 -23.71 -6.53 -9.17
C ALA A 126 -24.23 -6.37 -10.61
N PHE A 127 -24.44 -5.13 -11.02
CA PHE A 127 -24.69 -4.75 -12.40
C PHE A 127 -23.39 -4.24 -13.00
N VAL A 128 -22.91 -4.91 -14.04
CA VAL A 128 -21.63 -4.67 -14.68
C VAL A 128 -21.87 -4.22 -16.10
N ARG A 129 -21.81 -2.91 -16.33
CA ARG A 129 -21.91 -2.34 -17.67
C ARG A 129 -20.58 -2.49 -18.39
N LEU A 130 -20.57 -3.16 -19.53
CA LEU A 130 -19.36 -3.39 -20.32
C LEU A 130 -18.93 -2.10 -21.06
N ALA A 131 -17.67 -2.07 -21.47
CA ALA A 131 -17.21 -1.03 -22.40
C ALA A 131 -17.82 -1.25 -23.79
N ALA A 132 -17.98 -0.17 -24.57
CA ALA A 132 -18.66 -0.21 -25.87
C ALA A 132 -18.03 -1.17 -26.90
N ASN A 133 -16.76 -1.56 -26.69
CA ASN A 133 -16.03 -2.47 -27.56
C ASN A 133 -16.42 -3.95 -27.34
N TYR A 134 -17.21 -4.25 -26.32
CA TYR A 134 -17.64 -5.59 -25.97
C TYR A 134 -19.16 -5.65 -25.97
N ASP A 135 -19.71 -6.73 -26.52
CA ASP A 135 -21.13 -7.00 -26.45
C ASP A 135 -21.45 -8.00 -25.32
N ALA A 136 -22.49 -7.71 -24.54
CA ALA A 136 -22.87 -8.54 -23.39
C ALA A 136 -23.51 -9.85 -23.83
N LEU A 137 -24.23 -9.88 -24.96
CA LEU A 137 -24.84 -11.10 -25.49
C LEU A 137 -23.76 -12.10 -25.92
N ASP A 138 -22.76 -11.65 -26.68
CA ASP A 138 -21.61 -12.48 -27.07
C ASP A 138 -20.85 -13.04 -25.87
N VAL A 139 -20.65 -12.21 -24.84
CA VAL A 139 -19.98 -12.66 -23.60
C VAL A 139 -20.84 -13.67 -22.86
N ALA A 140 -22.16 -13.48 -22.79
CA ALA A 140 -23.06 -14.41 -22.14
C ALA A 140 -23.14 -15.77 -22.85
N ASN A 141 -23.08 -15.80 -24.18
CA ASN A 141 -22.95 -17.02 -24.98
C ASN A 141 -21.65 -17.78 -24.64
N LYS A 142 -20.53 -17.05 -24.48
CA LYS A 142 -19.25 -17.65 -24.06
C LYS A 142 -19.30 -18.22 -22.64
N ILE A 143 -20.10 -17.62 -21.76
CA ILE A 143 -20.29 -18.11 -20.39
C ILE A 143 -21.29 -19.28 -20.36
N GLY A 144 -22.17 -19.40 -21.36
CA GLY A 144 -23.20 -20.44 -21.44
C GLY A 144 -24.46 -20.12 -20.64
N ILE A 145 -24.89 -18.85 -20.65
CA ILE A 145 -26.05 -18.36 -19.89
C ILE A 145 -27.30 -18.20 -20.77
N ILE A 146 -27.10 -18.13 -22.08
CA ILE A 146 -28.10 -17.99 -23.13
C ILE A 146 -28.09 -19.28 -23.97
#